data_AF-E9AIH2-F1
#
_entry.id   AF-E9AIH2-F1
#
_cell.length_a   1.000
_cell.length_b   1.000
_cell.length_c   1.000
_cell.angle_alpha   90.00
_cell.angle_beta   90.00
_cell.angle_gamma   90.00
#
_symmetry.space_group_name_H-M   'P 1'
#
loop_
_entity.id
_entity.type
_entity.pdbx_description
1 polymer ?
#
loop_
_entity_poly.entity_id
_entity_poly.type
_entity_poly.pdbx_seq_one_letter_code
_entity_poly.pdbx_strand_id
1 'polypeptide(L)'
;MSWKDVQKYFNGGGVCFTHQPGYDYRMNCVFTDGVPSAVLEIEVQSPAWFTFVISQDDRRCQVNASEYKPVMISIAEPVEGDMYKVVMNSSANGARPTSDKWTFLQARDISLIHKLDVGKYIVVPRIMPLDDPIEPVPYVLGMICNKEVGNGDVSVMFKRLDAGNRVFENFPKFEPELMEVEQPVQYQKRAPGEGFPMTQMGEELL
;
A
#
# COMPACT_ATOMS: atom_id res chain seq x y z
N MET A 1 3.17 -21.90 -30.27
CA MET A 1 4.05 -20.81 -29.81
C MET A 1 4.99 -21.38 -28.77
N SER A 2 6.30 -21.27 -28.95
CA SER A 2 7.28 -21.75 -27.98
C SER A 2 7.62 -20.68 -26.94
N TRP A 3 8.21 -21.05 -25.80
CA TRP A 3 8.70 -20.07 -24.82
C TRP A 3 9.75 -19.11 -25.42
N LYS A 4 10.56 -19.58 -26.37
CA LYS A 4 11.51 -18.73 -27.11
C LYS A 4 10.79 -17.67 -27.94
N ASP A 5 9.65 -18.00 -28.54
CA ASP A 5 8.84 -17.02 -29.28
C ASP A 5 8.22 -16.00 -28.32
N VAL A 6 7.75 -16.44 -27.15
CA VAL A 6 7.23 -15.54 -26.11
C VAL A 6 8.32 -14.56 -25.66
N GLN A 7 9.52 -15.04 -25.30
CA GLN A 7 10.63 -14.16 -24.89
C GLN A 7 11.06 -13.17 -25.98
N LYS A 8 10.90 -13.53 -27.26
CA LYS A 8 11.31 -12.69 -28.39
C LYS A 8 10.27 -11.64 -28.77
N TYR A 9 8.99 -11.98 -28.69
CA TYR A 9 7.91 -11.15 -29.25
C TYR A 9 7.00 -10.53 -28.19
N PHE A 10 6.98 -11.05 -26.96
CA PHE A 10 6.15 -10.52 -25.89
C PHE A 10 6.78 -9.27 -25.29
N ASN A 11 6.16 -8.12 -25.53
CA ASN A 11 6.61 -6.82 -25.05
C ASN A 11 6.02 -6.44 -23.67
N GLY A 12 5.33 -7.39 -23.02
CA GLY A 12 4.73 -7.20 -21.70
C GLY A 12 3.23 -7.52 -21.65
N GLY A 13 2.73 -7.63 -20.42
CA GLY A 13 1.33 -7.88 -20.10
C GLY A 13 1.10 -7.85 -18.59
N GLY A 14 -0.16 -7.91 -18.17
CA GLY A 14 -0.52 -7.94 -16.75
C GLY A 14 -0.58 -9.36 -16.20
N VAL A 15 -0.18 -9.55 -14.95
CA VAL A 15 -0.44 -10.76 -14.17
C VAL A 15 -1.39 -10.38 -13.04
N CYS A 16 -2.50 -11.10 -12.91
CA CYS A 16 -3.43 -10.93 -11.81
C CYS A 16 -3.14 -12.00 -10.76
N PHE A 17 -2.76 -11.58 -9.55
CA PHE A 17 -2.62 -12.47 -8.41
C PHE A 17 -3.95 -12.54 -7.67
N THR A 18 -4.40 -13.76 -7.37
CA THR A 18 -5.59 -13.99 -6.56
C THR A 18 -5.20 -14.77 -5.31
N HIS A 19 -5.47 -14.19 -4.14
CA HIS A 19 -5.42 -14.93 -2.88
C HIS A 19 -6.71 -15.76 -2.72
N GLN A 20 -6.59 -16.95 -2.12
CA GLN A 20 -7.72 -17.82 -1.81
C GLN A 20 -7.63 -18.25 -0.34
N PRO A 21 -8.57 -17.81 0.54
CA PRO A 21 -9.57 -16.76 0.28
C PRO A 21 -8.91 -15.40 0.00
N GLY A 22 -9.66 -14.44 -0.54
CA GLY A 22 -9.17 -13.07 -0.78
C GLY A 22 -10.15 -12.04 -0.21
N TYR A 23 -9.84 -11.53 0.98
CA TYR A 23 -10.56 -10.43 1.61
C TYR A 23 -10.00 -9.12 1.08
N ASP A 24 -10.83 -8.30 0.45
CA ASP A 24 -10.44 -7.10 -0.30
C ASP A 24 -10.93 -5.84 0.43
N TYR A 25 -9.98 -5.00 0.82
CA TYR A 25 -10.19 -3.74 1.51
C TYR A 25 -9.64 -2.59 0.67
N ARG A 26 -10.40 -1.50 0.53
CA ARG A 26 -10.01 -0.34 -0.30
C ARG A 26 -10.29 0.94 0.46
N MET A 27 -9.23 1.58 0.90
CA MET A 27 -9.29 2.80 1.71
C MET A 27 -9.13 4.02 0.82
N ASN A 28 -10.02 5.00 0.97
CA ASN A 28 -9.87 6.28 0.30
C ASN A 28 -8.88 7.13 1.10
N CYS A 29 -7.79 7.53 0.47
CA CYS A 29 -6.71 8.27 1.11
C CYS A 29 -6.31 9.47 0.24
N VAL A 30 -5.52 10.37 0.83
CA VAL A 30 -4.98 11.53 0.14
C VAL A 30 -3.54 11.76 0.55
N PHE A 31 -2.68 12.19 -0.37
CA PHE A 31 -1.39 12.75 -0.03
C PHE A 31 -1.49 14.28 0.05
N THR A 32 -1.03 14.85 1.15
CA THR A 32 -0.88 16.30 1.33
C THR A 32 0.59 16.57 1.63
N ASP A 33 1.25 17.40 0.83
CA ASP A 33 2.68 17.72 1.00
C ASP A 33 3.60 16.49 1.03
N GLY A 34 3.27 15.46 0.25
CA GLY A 34 4.01 14.20 0.21
C GLY A 34 3.69 13.21 1.34
N VAL A 35 2.83 13.61 2.29
CA VAL A 35 2.48 12.83 3.47
C VAL A 35 1.11 12.16 3.26
N PRO A 36 0.99 10.83 3.46
CA PRO A 36 -0.30 10.14 3.36
C PRO A 36 -1.21 10.51 4.54
N SER A 37 -2.51 10.66 4.26
CA SER A 37 -3.53 10.90 5.29
C SER A 37 -3.70 9.75 6.27
N ALA A 38 -3.29 8.54 5.88
CA ALA A 38 -3.29 7.35 6.71
C ALA A 38 -2.16 6.38 6.31
N VAL A 39 -1.57 5.74 7.31
CA VAL A 39 -0.76 4.53 7.21
C VAL A 39 -1.49 3.37 7.87
N LEU A 40 -1.09 2.13 7.59
CA LEU A 40 -1.68 0.96 8.24
C LEU A 40 -0.74 0.46 9.33
N GLU A 41 -1.20 0.46 10.58
CA GLU A 41 -0.57 -0.32 11.65
C GLU A 41 -1.21 -1.71 11.64
N ILE A 42 -0.42 -2.74 11.37
CA ILE A 42 -0.87 -4.11 11.20
C ILE A 42 -0.27 -4.96 12.30
N GLU A 43 -1.11 -5.73 13.00
CA GLU A 43 -0.66 -6.80 13.90
C GLU A 43 -1.13 -8.15 13.36
N VAL A 44 -0.18 -9.08 13.20
CA VAL A 44 -0.39 -10.40 12.63
C VAL A 44 -0.17 -11.43 13.73
N GLN A 45 -1.22 -12.19 14.08
CA GLN A 45 -1.16 -13.26 15.08
C GLN A 45 -0.85 -14.62 14.47
N SER A 46 -1.07 -14.79 13.16
CA SER A 46 -0.65 -15.98 12.43
C SER A 46 -0.33 -15.62 10.98
N PRO A 47 0.75 -16.17 10.39
CA PRO A 47 1.30 -15.68 9.14
C PRO A 47 0.27 -15.60 8.01
N ALA A 48 0.29 -14.50 7.27
CA ALA A 48 -0.71 -14.21 6.24
C ALA A 48 -0.08 -13.56 5.01
N TRP A 49 -0.71 -13.81 3.86
CA TRP A 49 -0.32 -13.19 2.60
C TRP A 49 -1.08 -11.89 2.41
N PHE A 50 -0.34 -10.83 2.09
CA PHE A 50 -0.88 -9.52 1.79
C PHE A 50 -0.52 -9.09 0.37
N THR A 51 -1.45 -8.39 -0.27
CA THR A 51 -1.20 -7.57 -1.45
C THR A 51 -1.66 -6.15 -1.14
N PHE A 52 -0.70 -5.24 -1.07
CA PHE A 52 -0.97 -3.80 -0.97
C PHE A 52 -0.94 -3.19 -2.36
N VAL A 53 -1.82 -2.22 -2.62
CA VAL A 53 -1.90 -1.52 -3.90
C VAL A 53 -2.15 -0.04 -3.67
N ILE A 54 -1.36 0.84 -4.27
CA ILE A 54 -1.73 2.25 -4.45
C ILE A 54 -2.37 2.36 -5.82
N SER A 55 -3.61 2.86 -5.89
CA SER A 55 -4.32 3.13 -7.14
C SER A 55 -4.58 4.64 -7.24
N GLN A 56 -3.99 5.28 -8.25
CA GLN A 56 -4.22 6.70 -8.56
C GLN A 56 -5.47 6.85 -9.44
N ASP A 57 -6.05 8.05 -9.45
CA ASP A 57 -7.22 8.37 -10.29
C ASP A 57 -7.02 7.95 -11.74
N ASP A 58 -8.05 7.33 -12.31
CA ASP A 58 -7.99 6.86 -13.69
C ASP A 58 -8.01 8.04 -14.66
N ARG A 59 -6.91 8.21 -15.39
CA ARG A 59 -6.74 9.28 -16.37
C ARG A 59 -7.07 8.84 -17.79
N ARG A 60 -7.49 7.60 -17.98
CA ARG A 60 -7.92 7.11 -19.29
C ARG A 60 -9.11 7.93 -19.76
N CYS A 61 -9.13 8.24 -21.05
CA CYS A 61 -10.16 9.07 -21.70
C CYS A 61 -10.24 10.53 -21.23
N GLN A 62 -9.28 11.02 -20.43
CA GLN A 62 -9.19 12.44 -20.08
C GLN A 62 -8.36 13.21 -21.13
N VAL A 63 -8.85 14.38 -21.55
CA VAL A 63 -8.12 15.27 -22.46
C VAL A 63 -7.02 15.99 -21.66
N ASN A 64 -5.78 15.98 -22.15
CA ASN A 64 -4.61 16.56 -21.49
C ASN A 64 -4.28 15.98 -20.10
N ALA A 65 -4.52 14.67 -19.91
CA ALA A 65 -4.09 13.97 -18.71
C ALA A 65 -2.58 14.15 -18.46
N SER A 66 -2.22 14.63 -17.27
CA SER A 66 -0.83 14.63 -16.82
C SER A 66 -0.33 13.20 -16.59
N GLU A 67 0.98 13.00 -16.52
CA GLU A 67 1.56 11.71 -16.15
C GLU A 67 1.28 11.38 -14.69
N TYR A 68 1.09 10.09 -14.39
CA TYR A 68 0.90 9.62 -13.01
C TYR A 68 2.01 10.11 -12.10
N LYS A 69 1.68 10.34 -10.82
CA LYS A 69 2.69 10.75 -9.85
C LYS A 69 3.54 9.52 -9.49
N PRO A 70 4.87 9.64 -9.33
CA PRO A 70 5.68 8.52 -8.88
C PRO A 70 5.34 8.13 -7.44
N VAL A 71 4.92 6.89 -7.21
CA VAL A 71 4.51 6.39 -5.88
C VAL A 71 5.27 5.11 -5.49
N MET A 72 5.25 4.76 -4.21
CA MET A 72 5.90 3.57 -3.64
C MET A 72 5.13 3.10 -2.40
N ILE A 73 5.16 1.80 -2.11
CA ILE A 73 4.69 1.23 -0.84
C ILE A 73 5.91 0.74 -0.08
N SER A 74 6.00 1.08 1.21
CA SER A 74 7.01 0.54 2.13
C SER A 74 6.32 -0.27 3.23
N ILE A 75 6.94 -1.36 3.66
CA ILE A 75 6.61 -2.11 4.87
C ILE A 75 7.76 -1.94 5.85
N ALA A 76 7.45 -1.54 7.08
CA ALA A 76 8.39 -1.43 8.17
C ALA A 76 8.02 -2.36 9.32
N GLU A 77 9.01 -2.81 10.08
CA GLU A 77 8.84 -3.65 11.27
C GLU A 77 9.62 -3.07 12.47
N PRO A 78 9.22 -3.37 13.71
CA PRO A 78 9.95 -2.96 14.91
C PRO A 78 11.38 -3.49 14.92
N VAL A 79 12.32 -2.67 15.37
CA VAL A 79 13.69 -3.04 15.69
C VAL A 79 14.07 -2.48 17.06
N GLU A 80 15.29 -2.73 17.52
CA GLU A 80 15.76 -2.27 18.84
C GLU A 80 15.61 -0.75 19.02
N GLY A 81 15.26 -0.35 20.26
CA GLY A 81 15.16 1.05 20.67
C GLY A 81 13.86 1.75 20.27
N ASP A 82 12.73 1.04 20.22
CA ASP A 82 11.41 1.55 19.82
C ASP A 82 11.36 2.15 18.40
N MET A 83 12.37 1.82 17.59
CA MET A 83 12.50 2.23 16.20
C MET A 83 11.77 1.25 15.29
N TYR A 84 11.39 1.73 14.11
CA TYR A 84 10.98 0.88 12.99
C TYR A 84 12.03 0.92 11.89
N LYS A 85 12.13 -0.18 11.14
CA LYS A 85 12.98 -0.28 9.95
C LYS A 85 12.15 -0.70 8.75
N VAL A 86 12.30 0.00 7.63
CA VAL A 86 11.78 -0.43 6.33
C VAL A 86 12.47 -1.74 5.91
N VAL A 87 11.67 -2.78 5.69
CA VAL A 87 12.14 -4.11 5.30
C VAL A 87 11.78 -4.50 3.88
N MET A 88 10.71 -3.94 3.34
CA MET A 88 10.27 -4.18 1.97
C MET A 88 9.76 -2.90 1.33
N ASN A 89 10.14 -2.67 0.08
CA ASN A 89 9.58 -1.65 -0.80
C ASN A 89 8.96 -2.31 -2.03
N SER A 90 7.92 -1.68 -2.58
CA SER A 90 7.35 -2.05 -3.88
C SER A 90 8.41 -1.91 -4.98
N SER A 91 8.34 -2.76 -5.99
CA SER A 91 9.22 -2.73 -7.16
C SER A 91 8.41 -2.84 -8.45
N ALA A 92 9.07 -2.74 -9.60
CA ALA A 92 8.42 -2.93 -10.90
C ALA A 92 7.75 -4.32 -11.05
N ASN A 93 8.12 -5.29 -10.21
CA ASN A 93 7.41 -6.55 -10.06
C ASN A 93 6.87 -6.67 -8.63
N GLY A 94 5.55 -6.46 -8.45
CA GLY A 94 4.92 -6.51 -7.13
C GLY A 94 5.10 -7.83 -6.37
N ALA A 95 5.32 -8.95 -7.07
CA ALA A 95 5.62 -10.25 -6.45
C ALA A 95 7.10 -10.42 -6.05
N ARG A 96 7.94 -9.42 -6.34
CA ARG A 96 9.36 -9.35 -5.97
C ARG A 96 9.66 -7.98 -5.36
N PRO A 97 9.14 -7.69 -4.16
CA PRO A 97 9.53 -6.49 -3.43
C PRO A 97 11.04 -6.50 -3.13
N THR A 98 11.59 -5.32 -2.82
CA THR A 98 13.03 -5.13 -2.58
C THR A 98 13.28 -4.59 -1.20
N SER A 99 14.28 -5.11 -0.50
CA SER A 99 14.68 -4.65 0.83
C SER A 99 15.77 -3.57 0.82
N ASP A 100 16.35 -3.29 -0.35
CA ASP A 100 17.56 -2.47 -0.53
C ASP A 100 17.40 -1.35 -1.57
N LYS A 101 16.24 -1.25 -2.23
CA LYS A 101 15.97 -0.27 -3.27
C LYS A 101 14.75 0.58 -2.94
N TRP A 102 14.87 1.87 -3.21
CA TRP A 102 13.81 2.88 -3.08
C TRP A 102 13.46 3.35 -4.49
N THR A 103 12.50 2.68 -5.12
CA THR A 103 12.10 2.98 -6.49
C THR A 103 10.65 3.42 -6.50
N PHE A 104 10.45 4.73 -6.69
CA PHE A 104 9.14 5.28 -6.99
C PHE A 104 8.80 4.98 -8.44
N LEU A 105 7.66 4.35 -8.69
CA LEU A 105 7.24 4.00 -10.05
C LEU A 105 6.15 4.95 -10.51
N GLN A 106 6.17 5.25 -11.79
CA GLN A 106 5.17 6.10 -12.42
C GLN A 106 4.12 5.21 -13.10
N ALA A 107 3.06 4.87 -12.36
CA ALA A 107 1.98 4.00 -12.85
C ALA A 107 0.66 4.31 -12.15
N ARG A 108 -0.47 3.96 -12.78
CA ARG A 108 -1.79 4.06 -12.15
C ARG A 108 -1.85 3.22 -10.86
N ASP A 109 -1.46 1.96 -10.98
CA ASP A 109 -1.46 1.00 -9.88
C ASP A 109 -0.03 0.51 -9.62
N ILE A 110 0.39 0.53 -8.35
CA ILE A 110 1.62 -0.11 -7.88
C ILE A 110 1.26 -1.07 -6.78
N SER A 111 1.86 -2.26 -6.80
CA SER A 111 1.59 -3.29 -5.80
C SER A 111 2.84 -3.79 -5.09
N LEU A 112 2.61 -4.32 -3.89
CA LEU A 112 3.59 -5.04 -3.08
C LEU A 112 2.90 -6.30 -2.54
N ILE A 113 3.39 -7.48 -2.94
CA ILE A 113 2.91 -8.77 -2.46
C ILE A 113 3.96 -9.34 -1.52
N HIS A 114 3.56 -9.58 -0.27
CA HIS A 114 4.46 -10.11 0.73
C HIS A 114 3.71 -10.94 1.77
N LYS A 115 4.39 -11.97 2.27
CA LYS A 115 3.90 -12.74 3.41
C LYS A 115 4.45 -12.08 4.67
N LEU A 116 3.56 -11.69 5.58
CA LEU A 116 3.95 -11.21 6.91
C LEU A 116 3.89 -12.38 7.88
N ASP A 117 4.93 -12.53 8.69
CA ASP A 117 4.97 -13.48 9.80
C ASP A 117 4.32 -12.86 11.05
N VAL A 118 4.35 -13.56 12.18
CA VAL A 118 3.76 -13.06 13.43
C VAL A 118 4.54 -11.84 13.91
N GLY A 119 3.84 -10.73 14.13
CA GLY A 119 4.47 -9.49 14.55
C GLY A 119 3.65 -8.24 14.24
N LYS A 120 4.31 -7.09 14.41
CA LYS A 120 3.76 -5.76 14.13
C LYS A 120 4.44 -5.17 12.91
N TYR A 121 3.68 -4.45 12.09
CA TYR A 121 4.16 -3.85 10.86
C TYR A 121 3.50 -2.49 10.63
N ILE A 122 4.19 -1.61 9.93
CA ILE A 122 3.62 -0.37 9.39
C ILE A 122 3.70 -0.42 7.88
N VAL A 123 2.57 -0.22 7.20
CA VAL A 123 2.53 -0.02 5.75
C VAL A 123 2.44 1.47 5.46
N VAL A 124 3.45 1.99 4.76
CA VAL A 124 3.61 3.41 4.46
C VAL A 124 3.44 3.63 2.95
N PRO A 125 2.31 4.19 2.50
CA PRO A 125 2.18 4.73 1.16
C PRO A 125 3.07 5.97 1.01
N ARG A 126 3.75 6.10 -0.13
CA ARG A 126 4.69 7.20 -0.37
C ARG A 126 4.49 7.75 -1.77
N ILE A 127 4.63 9.06 -1.91
CA ILE A 127 4.63 9.78 -3.18
C ILE A 127 5.91 10.58 -3.28
N MET A 128 6.49 10.67 -4.48
CA MET A 128 7.61 11.55 -4.72
C MET A 128 7.11 13.00 -4.71
N PRO A 129 7.64 13.89 -3.84
CA PRO A 129 7.32 15.31 -3.88
C PRO A 129 7.67 15.88 -5.26
N LEU A 130 6.86 16.80 -5.77
CA LEU A 130 7.13 17.54 -7.00
C LEU A 130 7.19 19.02 -6.69
N ASP A 131 7.93 19.76 -7.52
CA ASP A 131 8.22 21.19 -7.34
C ASP A 131 7.00 22.11 -7.58
N ASP A 132 5.86 21.57 -8.04
CA ASP A 132 4.64 22.31 -8.34
C ASP A 132 3.74 22.49 -7.09
N PRO A 133 2.89 23.55 -7.06
CA PRO A 133 1.99 23.80 -5.94
C PRO A 133 1.14 22.56 -5.61
N ILE A 134 1.19 22.20 -4.33
CA ILE A 134 0.80 20.88 -3.82
C ILE A 134 -0.71 20.83 -3.63
N GLU A 135 -1.44 20.55 -4.70
CA GLU A 135 -2.81 20.10 -4.55
C GLU A 135 -2.83 18.71 -3.88
N PRO A 136 -3.76 18.46 -2.95
CA PRO A 136 -3.93 17.14 -2.36
C PRO A 136 -4.13 16.08 -3.46
N VAL A 137 -3.37 14.98 -3.38
CA VAL A 137 -3.40 13.91 -4.40
C VAL A 137 -4.22 12.74 -3.87
N PRO A 138 -5.48 12.54 -4.31
CA PRO A 138 -6.28 11.41 -3.90
C PRO A 138 -5.72 10.10 -4.46
N TYR A 139 -5.86 9.03 -3.67
CA TYR A 139 -5.53 7.68 -4.08
C TYR A 139 -6.35 6.66 -3.29
N VAL A 140 -6.44 5.44 -3.80
CA VAL A 140 -6.97 4.29 -3.07
C VAL A 140 -5.81 3.43 -2.58
N LEU A 141 -5.75 3.18 -1.27
CA LEU A 141 -4.91 2.14 -0.70
C LEU A 141 -5.70 0.84 -0.65
N GLY A 142 -5.42 -0.06 -1.57
CA GLY A 142 -5.93 -1.42 -1.57
C GLY A 142 -5.12 -2.34 -0.66
N MET A 143 -5.79 -3.20 0.07
CA MET A 143 -5.21 -4.30 0.82
C MET A 143 -6.03 -5.56 0.56
N ILE A 144 -5.39 -6.60 0.03
CA ILE A 144 -5.99 -7.93 -0.11
C ILE A 144 -5.24 -8.88 0.81
N CYS A 145 -5.95 -9.58 1.68
CA CYS A 145 -5.36 -10.56 2.60
C CYS A 145 -6.04 -11.92 2.46
N ASN A 146 -5.29 -13.00 2.68
CA ASN A 146 -5.85 -14.34 2.75
C ASN A 146 -6.50 -14.70 4.10
N LYS A 147 -6.66 -13.71 4.98
CA LYS A 147 -7.34 -13.79 6.26
C LYS A 147 -8.27 -12.60 6.44
N GLU A 148 -9.36 -12.83 7.15
CA GLU A 148 -10.27 -11.76 7.54
C GLU A 148 -9.64 -10.91 8.62
N VAL A 149 -9.68 -9.59 8.44
CA VAL A 149 -9.27 -8.62 9.44
C VAL A 149 -10.37 -8.48 10.50
N GLY A 150 -9.98 -8.35 11.77
CA GLY A 150 -10.92 -8.19 12.89
C GLY A 150 -11.34 -9.50 13.57
N ASN A 151 -10.99 -10.67 13.00
CA ASN A 151 -11.30 -11.98 13.59
C ASN A 151 -10.17 -12.58 14.46
N GLY A 152 -9.22 -11.76 14.89
CA GLY A 152 -8.14 -12.14 15.80
C GLY A 152 -6.85 -12.64 15.13
N ASP A 153 -6.89 -13.05 13.87
CA ASP A 153 -5.69 -13.43 13.11
C ASP A 153 -4.85 -12.23 12.64
N VAL A 154 -5.55 -11.16 12.25
CA VAL A 154 -4.99 -9.92 11.72
C VAL A 154 -5.83 -8.76 12.26
N SER A 155 -5.19 -7.74 12.80
CA SER A 155 -5.80 -6.43 13.07
C SER A 155 -5.11 -5.37 12.24
N VAL A 156 -5.88 -4.38 11.80
CA VAL A 156 -5.37 -3.25 11.01
C VAL A 156 -6.00 -1.95 11.52
N MET A 157 -5.17 -1.08 12.08
CA MET A 157 -5.56 0.26 12.49
C MET A 157 -5.07 1.30 11.48
N PHE A 158 -5.87 2.35 11.30
CA PHE A 158 -5.46 3.53 10.55
C PHE A 158 -4.75 4.48 11.50
N LYS A 159 -3.51 4.84 11.15
CA LYS A 159 -2.69 5.77 11.92
C LYS A 159 -2.13 6.86 11.03
N ARG A 160 -1.47 7.85 11.62
CA ARG A 160 -0.70 8.88 10.94
C ARG A 160 0.73 8.88 11.44
N LEU A 161 1.63 9.31 10.56
CA LEU A 161 3.00 9.68 10.91
C LEU A 161 3.12 11.19 10.86
N ASP A 162 4.03 11.75 11.65
CA ASP A 162 4.36 13.16 11.57
C ASP A 162 4.86 13.55 10.17
N ALA A 163 4.55 14.76 9.71
CA ALA A 163 4.95 15.21 8.38
C ALA A 163 6.47 15.29 8.22
N GLY A 164 7.20 15.57 9.31
CA GLY A 164 8.66 15.53 9.38
C GLY A 164 9.24 14.13 9.63
N ASN A 165 8.42 13.07 9.59
CA ASN A 165 8.93 11.72 9.84
C ASN A 165 9.94 11.32 8.75
N ARG A 166 11.11 10.88 9.22
CA ARG A 166 12.27 10.56 8.37
C ARG A 166 12.01 9.45 7.34
N VAL A 167 10.97 8.63 7.54
CA VAL A 167 10.57 7.64 6.53
C VAL A 167 10.23 8.29 5.19
N PHE A 168 9.68 9.51 5.19
CA PHE A 168 9.33 10.25 3.98
C PHE A 168 10.57 10.76 3.22
N GLU A 169 11.71 10.91 3.90
CA GLU A 169 13.00 11.31 3.34
C GLU A 169 13.88 10.11 2.91
N ASN A 170 13.29 8.92 2.77
CA ASN A 170 14.00 7.67 2.43
C ASN A 170 14.99 7.17 3.50
N PHE A 171 14.87 7.59 4.76
CA PHE A 171 15.64 6.94 5.82
C PHE A 171 15.07 5.54 6.11
N PRO A 172 15.91 4.50 6.13
CA PRO A 172 15.45 3.12 6.32
C PRO A 172 15.04 2.83 7.77
N LYS A 173 15.44 3.66 8.74
CA LYS A 173 15.09 3.54 10.16
C LYS A 173 14.50 4.86 10.65
N PHE A 174 13.43 4.79 11.42
CA PHE A 174 12.70 5.97 11.91
C PHE A 174 11.98 5.65 13.22
N GLU A 175 11.73 6.69 14.02
CA GLU A 175 10.81 6.61 15.16
C GLU A 175 9.39 6.67 14.59
N PRO A 176 8.51 5.72 14.93
CA PRO A 176 7.20 5.66 14.30
C PRO A 176 6.29 6.80 14.75
N GLU A 177 6.30 7.18 16.04
CA GLU A 177 5.45 8.25 16.60
C GLU A 177 4.01 8.22 16.04
N LEU A 178 3.39 7.03 16.02
CA LEU A 178 2.07 6.85 15.41
C LEU A 178 1.03 7.68 16.14
N MET A 179 0.31 8.50 15.38
CA MET A 179 -0.80 9.34 15.84
C MET A 179 -2.13 8.78 15.33
N GLU A 180 -3.22 9.16 16.00
CA GLU A 180 -4.56 8.86 15.49
C GLU A 180 -4.84 9.64 14.19
N VAL A 181 -5.69 9.06 13.34
CA VAL A 181 -6.22 9.77 12.18
C VAL A 181 -7.08 10.96 12.62
N GLU A 182 -7.00 12.09 11.92
CA GLU A 182 -7.81 13.28 12.25
C GLU A 182 -9.31 13.05 12.07
N GLN A 183 -9.68 12.13 11.17
CA GLN A 183 -11.05 11.75 10.89
C GLN A 183 -11.12 10.26 10.53
N PRO A 184 -12.24 9.58 10.83
CA PRO A 184 -12.47 8.21 10.39
C PRO A 184 -12.25 8.04 8.88
N VAL A 185 -11.54 6.97 8.50
CA VAL A 185 -11.23 6.67 7.10
C VAL A 185 -12.42 5.96 6.46
N GLN A 186 -12.88 6.47 5.32
CA GLN A 186 -13.86 5.75 4.50
C GLN A 186 -13.15 4.62 3.75
N TYR A 187 -13.70 3.41 3.84
CA TYR A 187 -13.18 2.26 3.12
C TYR A 187 -14.29 1.35 2.59
N GLN A 188 -13.93 0.48 1.66
CA GLN A 188 -14.77 -0.59 1.14
C GLN A 188 -14.23 -1.94 1.58
N LYS A 189 -15.11 -2.85 2.01
CA LYS A 189 -14.80 -4.26 2.32
C LYS A 189 -15.55 -5.17 1.36
N ARG A 190 -14.89 -6.21 0.87
CA ARG A 190 -15.51 -7.31 0.13
C ARG A 190 -14.93 -8.64 0.60
N ALA A 191 -15.78 -9.48 1.19
CA ALA A 191 -15.41 -10.84 1.56
C ALA A 191 -15.40 -11.79 0.33
N PRO A 192 -14.72 -12.94 0.44
CA PRO A 192 -14.71 -13.94 -0.61
C PRO A 192 -16.13 -14.38 -1.02
N GLY A 193 -16.42 -14.32 -2.31
CA GLY A 193 -17.72 -14.72 -2.87
C GLY A 193 -18.81 -13.64 -2.82
N GLU A 194 -18.55 -12.48 -2.21
CA GLU A 194 -19.48 -11.36 -2.25
C GLU A 194 -19.46 -10.64 -3.60
N GLY A 195 -20.63 -10.16 -4.04
CA GLY A 195 -20.79 -9.46 -5.31
C GLY A 195 -20.22 -8.05 -5.29
N PHE A 196 -20.84 -7.16 -4.50
CA PHE A 196 -20.46 -5.76 -4.39
C PHE A 196 -19.80 -5.47 -3.04
N PRO A 197 -18.76 -4.60 -3.01
CA PRO A 197 -18.17 -4.19 -1.75
C PRO A 197 -19.13 -3.33 -0.92
N MET A 198 -19.05 -3.46 0.39
CA MET A 198 -19.76 -2.60 1.35
C MET A 198 -18.87 -1.44 1.76
N THR A 199 -19.43 -0.22 1.76
CA THR A 199 -18.74 0.98 2.27
C THR A 199 -18.91 1.08 3.79
N GLN A 200 -17.81 1.34 4.48
CA GLN A 200 -17.73 1.57 5.92
C GLN A 200 -16.86 2.80 6.20
N MET A 201 -16.84 3.22 7.47
CA MET A 201 -16.00 4.31 7.94
C MET A 201 -15.56 4.01 9.37
N GLY A 202 -14.28 4.21 9.68
CA GLY A 202 -13.75 3.91 11.01
C GLY A 202 -12.27 4.24 11.17
N GLU A 203 -11.73 3.96 12.35
CA GLU A 203 -10.31 4.09 12.70
C GLU A 203 -9.54 2.77 12.52
N GLU A 204 -10.26 1.69 12.19
CA GLU A 204 -9.72 0.36 11.94
C GLU A 204 -10.54 -0.37 10.87
N LEU A 205 -9.95 -1.45 10.32
CA LEU A 205 -10.66 -2.39 9.45
C LEU A 205 -11.34 -3.49 10.28
N LEU A 206 -12.62 -3.72 10.00
CA LEU A 206 -13.46 -4.75 10.62
C LEU A 206 -13.99 -5.77 9.60
#